data_AF-A0A379SUV4-F1
#
_entry.id   AF-A0A379SUV4-F1
#
_cell.length_a   1.000
_cell.length_b   1.000
_cell.length_c   1.000
_cell.angle_alpha   90.00
_cell.angle_beta   90.00
_cell.angle_gamma   90.00
#
_symmetry.space_group_name_H-M   'P 1'
#
loop_
_entity.id
_entity.type
_entity.pdbx_description
1 polymer ?
#
loop_
_entity_poly.entity_id
_entity_poly.type
_entity_poly.pdbx_seq_one_letter_code
_entity_poly.pdbx_strand_id
1 'polypeptide(L)'
;MSKPQEHTENNGLRQKKICFPITKQSGQEFSTTEDILSHIGGESTGQYIIGRSGMWHGGIHITHATTPWCALSGKAPLEAFDFPVPFKGEQAIRCMADGEVVAYRVCRDYLTLEWESGPLSFSGSFVLVKHYIQPGEKESSGLHFYTLYMHLAPYSAYESAKNVHWITQDALSGYSEADWLMMELSRSDQKPASAGTVKKGTPVTWEPSDTSLTSTNSGRTYGLATLNADSGKLKSGQRVWMLVDNNNIKAAPGSCPCWWNHLLPPAKEAMVFDKTVSLSTPFAIKAGDPVGHMGYYQAPKDGGYEARYQVHIECTSMDDNLEKFLTNPERVGEKNPLWLKYAPGLVLYKKDVATDTFIKDTKVTTRTGILPLSKVQTEADKSTKQEYWQLRPENAYALKGQAEPQLLSQYDLARLGFRTETAEPSSFDYLDGKNQPVGSFRSLINSLYEAATGDTRTSHALVKHNYQRLLDKIDSGSDRYSPMEYWRALHNPDYRGVIQKTIVKHPSDWYFKKGDAIWQTVPECVEERSA
;
A
#
# COMPACT_ATOMS: atom_id res chain seq x y z
N MET A 1 9.06 -30.69 -36.24
CA MET A 1 7.76 -30.17 -35.77
C MET A 1 8.03 -29.29 -34.57
N SER A 2 8.26 -28.01 -34.82
CA SER A 2 8.57 -27.00 -33.81
C SER A 2 7.28 -26.24 -33.48
N LYS A 3 6.98 -26.10 -32.19
CA LYS A 3 5.84 -25.33 -31.69
C LYS A 3 5.95 -23.86 -32.16
N PRO A 4 4.86 -23.19 -32.58
CA PRO A 4 4.93 -21.78 -32.94
C PRO A 4 5.19 -20.94 -31.69
N GLN A 5 6.19 -20.06 -31.75
CA GLN A 5 6.35 -18.96 -30.82
C GLN A 5 5.21 -17.96 -31.06
N GLU A 6 4.39 -17.70 -30.03
CA GLU A 6 3.53 -16.53 -30.00
C GLU A 6 4.41 -15.28 -29.94
N HIS A 7 4.57 -14.64 -31.09
CA HIS A 7 5.02 -13.26 -31.17
C HIS A 7 3.89 -12.38 -30.61
N THR A 8 4.11 -11.86 -29.41
CA THR A 8 3.34 -10.73 -28.88
C THR A 8 3.82 -9.47 -29.60
N GLU A 9 3.08 -9.06 -30.62
CA GLU A 9 3.24 -7.74 -31.22
C GLU A 9 2.93 -6.66 -30.18
N ASN A 10 3.97 -5.89 -29.87
CA ASN A 10 4.01 -4.91 -28.80
C ASN A 10 3.48 -3.57 -29.34
N ASN A 11 2.16 -3.37 -29.34
CA ASN A 11 1.56 -2.07 -29.67
C ASN A 11 1.75 -1.09 -28.50
N GLY A 12 2.85 -0.33 -28.54
CA GLY A 12 2.88 1.14 -28.40
C GLY A 12 2.44 1.85 -27.12
N LEU A 13 1.81 1.20 -26.14
CA LEU A 13 1.49 1.79 -24.83
C LEU A 13 2.13 0.91 -23.76
N ARG A 14 3.37 1.24 -23.36
CA ARG A 14 3.99 0.61 -22.18
C ARG A 14 3.07 0.88 -20.99
N GLN A 15 2.27 -0.11 -20.60
CA GLN A 15 1.50 -0.09 -19.36
C GLN A 15 2.51 0.20 -18.24
N LYS A 16 2.44 1.40 -17.64
CA LYS A 16 3.31 1.75 -16.52
C LYS A 16 3.07 0.70 -15.44
N LYS A 17 4.16 0.09 -14.97
CA LYS A 17 4.10 -0.89 -13.89
C LYS A 17 3.56 -0.17 -12.65
N ILE A 18 2.46 -0.68 -12.10
CA ILE A 18 1.96 -0.30 -10.79
C ILE A 18 2.17 -1.51 -9.88
N CYS A 19 2.63 -1.28 -8.66
CA CYS A 19 2.79 -2.32 -7.65
C CYS A 19 2.31 -1.82 -6.29
N PHE A 20 2.13 -2.75 -5.36
CA PHE A 20 1.74 -2.39 -4.00
C PHE A 20 2.93 -1.82 -3.22
N PRO A 21 2.69 -0.91 -2.25
CA PRO A 21 3.76 -0.26 -1.49
C PRO A 21 4.52 -1.23 -0.58
N ILE A 22 4.00 -2.44 -0.36
CA ILE A 22 4.60 -3.51 0.42
C ILE A 22 4.53 -4.84 -0.33
N THR A 23 5.43 -5.76 0.01
CA THR A 23 5.39 -7.17 -0.38
C THR A 23 4.98 -8.05 0.80
N LYS A 24 4.65 -9.31 0.52
CA LYS A 24 4.60 -10.36 1.55
C LYS A 24 6.00 -10.52 2.16
N GLN A 25 6.09 -11.13 3.34
CA GLN A 25 7.37 -11.41 4.01
C GLN A 25 8.38 -12.12 3.10
N SER A 26 7.90 -12.98 2.20
CA SER A 26 8.72 -13.70 1.21
C SER A 26 9.31 -12.83 0.09
N GLY A 27 8.97 -11.53 0.05
CA GLY A 27 9.30 -10.61 -1.05
C GLY A 27 8.36 -10.73 -2.26
N GLN A 28 7.37 -11.62 -2.21
CA GLN A 28 6.38 -11.78 -3.30
C GLN A 28 5.27 -10.73 -3.25
N GLU A 29 4.73 -10.39 -4.41
CA GLU A 29 3.58 -9.50 -4.53
C GLU A 29 2.29 -10.10 -3.93
N PHE A 30 1.38 -9.22 -3.53
CA PHE A 30 -0.03 -9.57 -3.35
C PHE A 30 -0.68 -9.78 -4.72
N SER A 31 -1.58 -10.77 -4.84
CA SER A 31 -2.11 -11.16 -6.15
C SER A 31 -3.23 -10.23 -6.61
N THR A 32 -3.98 -9.65 -5.66
CA THR A 32 -5.11 -8.76 -5.94
C THR A 32 -5.17 -7.60 -4.96
N THR A 33 -5.92 -6.55 -5.34
CA THR A 33 -6.25 -5.43 -4.43
C THR A 33 -6.97 -5.91 -3.17
N GLU A 34 -7.85 -6.91 -3.31
CA GLU A 34 -8.59 -7.45 -2.16
C GLU A 34 -7.65 -8.19 -1.19
N ASP A 35 -6.61 -8.87 -1.70
CA ASP A 35 -5.62 -9.56 -0.86
C ASP A 35 -4.86 -8.56 0.02
N ILE A 36 -4.39 -7.44 -0.56
CA ILE A 36 -3.68 -6.42 0.23
C ILE A 36 -4.62 -5.65 1.16
N LEU A 37 -5.84 -5.33 0.72
CA LEU A 37 -6.83 -4.67 1.58
C LEU A 37 -7.24 -5.56 2.76
N SER A 38 -7.27 -6.88 2.57
CA SER A 38 -7.47 -7.85 3.65
C SER A 38 -6.26 -7.91 4.58
N HIS A 39 -5.04 -7.88 4.03
CA HIS A 39 -3.80 -7.87 4.79
C HIS A 39 -3.68 -6.65 5.71
N ILE A 40 -3.86 -5.44 5.16
CA ILE A 40 -3.85 -4.21 5.97
C ILE A 40 -5.14 -4.02 6.77
N GLY A 41 -6.14 -4.90 6.59
CA GLY A 41 -7.37 -4.92 7.38
C GLY A 41 -7.13 -5.12 8.88
N GLY A 42 -5.98 -5.70 9.27
CA GLY A 42 -5.56 -5.87 10.66
C GLY A 42 -4.99 -4.61 11.33
N GLU A 43 -4.84 -3.51 10.59
CA GLU A 43 -4.36 -2.24 11.15
C GLU A 43 -5.39 -1.62 12.11
N SER A 44 -4.92 -1.07 13.24
CA SER A 44 -5.80 -0.44 14.24
C SER A 44 -6.34 0.93 13.82
N THR A 45 -5.67 1.59 12.87
CA THR A 45 -5.99 2.93 12.38
C THR A 45 -5.65 3.09 10.90
N GLY A 46 -6.18 4.15 10.28
CA GLY A 46 -5.71 4.61 8.97
C GLY A 46 -6.25 3.85 7.76
N GLN A 47 -7.43 3.22 7.86
CA GLN A 47 -8.09 2.56 6.71
C GLN A 47 -9.24 3.38 6.10
N TYR A 48 -9.66 4.44 6.80
CA TYR A 48 -10.84 5.23 6.47
C TYR A 48 -10.49 6.71 6.51
N ILE A 49 -11.27 7.49 5.77
CA ILE A 49 -11.06 8.91 5.53
C ILE A 49 -11.29 9.79 6.77
N ILE A 50 -11.92 9.22 7.80
CA ILE A 50 -12.10 9.83 9.11
C ILE A 50 -11.66 8.82 10.14
N GLY A 51 -10.75 9.21 11.03
CA GLY A 51 -10.18 8.32 12.05
C GLY A 51 -11.10 8.12 13.26
N ARG A 52 -10.63 7.29 14.20
CA ARG A 52 -11.32 7.05 15.49
C ARG A 52 -11.45 8.31 16.35
N SER A 53 -10.54 9.27 16.17
CA SER A 53 -10.59 10.57 16.82
C SER A 53 -11.63 11.52 16.22
N GLY A 54 -12.32 11.15 15.13
CA GLY A 54 -13.18 12.08 14.38
C GLY A 54 -12.45 12.94 13.35
N MET A 55 -11.12 12.92 13.37
CA MET A 55 -10.29 13.74 12.49
C MET A 55 -10.25 13.22 11.05
N TRP A 56 -10.13 14.15 10.10
CA TRP A 56 -9.76 13.85 8.71
C TRP A 56 -8.48 13.01 8.62
N HIS A 57 -8.46 12.08 7.67
CA HIS A 57 -7.32 11.22 7.40
C HIS A 57 -7.21 10.94 5.89
N GLY A 58 -6.28 11.62 5.20
CA GLY A 58 -6.15 11.57 3.74
C GLY A 58 -5.43 10.33 3.18
N GLY A 59 -4.70 9.60 4.02
CA GLY A 59 -3.83 8.51 3.59
C GLY A 59 -4.23 7.14 4.11
N ILE A 60 -3.25 6.23 4.11
CA ILE A 60 -3.32 4.94 4.80
C ILE A 60 -2.16 4.78 5.79
N HIS A 61 -2.38 4.03 6.86
CA HIS A 61 -1.30 3.54 7.71
C HIS A 61 -1.00 2.08 7.39
N ILE A 62 0.29 1.76 7.30
CA ILE A 62 0.78 0.37 7.37
C ILE A 62 1.75 0.32 8.55
N THR A 63 1.55 -0.63 9.45
CA THR A 63 2.35 -0.75 10.67
C THR A 63 2.97 -2.13 10.82
N HIS A 64 3.87 -2.25 11.80
CA HIS A 64 4.43 -3.54 12.20
C HIS A 64 3.38 -4.57 12.64
N ALA A 65 2.14 -4.16 12.95
CA ALA A 65 1.08 -5.10 13.36
C ALA A 65 0.72 -6.07 12.23
N THR A 66 0.68 -5.61 10.97
CA THR A 66 0.41 -6.48 9.82
C THR A 66 1.67 -6.80 9.02
N THR A 67 2.66 -5.90 9.01
CA THR A 67 3.80 -5.97 8.11
C THR A 67 5.14 -5.73 8.86
N PRO A 68 5.45 -6.53 9.90
CA PRO A 68 6.62 -6.32 10.75
C PRO A 68 7.96 -6.38 10.00
N TRP A 69 8.01 -7.12 8.89
CA TRP A 69 9.21 -7.24 8.06
C TRP A 69 9.55 -5.96 7.27
N CYS A 70 8.68 -4.95 7.27
CA CYS A 70 8.97 -3.63 6.70
C CYS A 70 9.37 -2.58 7.75
N ALA A 71 9.36 -2.94 9.04
CA ALA A 71 9.84 -2.08 10.11
C ALA A 71 11.36 -2.18 10.26
N LEU A 72 12.01 -1.05 10.55
CA LEU A 72 13.45 -1.00 10.75
C LEU A 72 13.77 -0.30 12.07
N SER A 73 14.27 -1.07 13.02
CA SER A 73 14.71 -0.56 14.32
C SER A 73 16.06 0.12 14.23
N GLY A 74 16.18 1.26 14.91
CA GLY A 74 17.46 1.89 15.21
C GLY A 74 18.07 1.36 16.51
N LYS A 75 18.93 2.18 17.11
CA LYS A 75 19.60 1.92 18.38
C LYS A 75 19.07 2.79 19.52
N ALA A 76 17.96 3.51 19.31
CA ALA A 76 17.44 4.40 20.34
C ALA A 76 16.96 3.55 21.54
N PRO A 77 17.35 3.88 22.80
CA PRO A 77 16.95 3.09 23.97
C PRO A 77 15.43 2.93 24.12
N LEU A 78 14.66 3.94 23.72
CA LEU A 78 13.19 3.91 23.74
C LEU A 78 12.61 2.84 22.80
N GLU A 79 13.23 2.63 21.63
CA GLU A 79 12.82 1.55 20.72
C GLU A 79 12.98 0.19 21.39
N ALA A 80 14.09 -0.04 22.10
CA ALA A 80 14.36 -1.29 22.79
C ALA A 80 13.44 -1.52 24.01
N PHE A 81 12.93 -0.45 24.63
CA PHE A 81 11.97 -0.55 25.72
C PHE A 81 10.59 -0.98 25.21
N ASP A 82 10.08 -0.30 24.17
CA ASP A 82 8.76 -0.61 23.61
C ASP A 82 8.78 -1.91 22.76
N PHE A 83 9.91 -2.18 22.10
CA PHE A 83 10.12 -3.34 21.23
C PHE A 83 11.46 -4.03 21.57
N PRO A 84 11.47 -4.96 22.55
CA PRO A 84 12.68 -5.64 22.99
C PRO A 84 13.39 -6.47 21.92
N VAL A 85 12.68 -6.84 20.86
CA VAL A 85 13.23 -7.53 19.68
C VAL A 85 13.26 -6.54 18.52
N PRO A 86 14.45 -6.17 18.01
CA PRO A 86 14.57 -5.20 16.92
C PRO A 86 14.04 -5.77 15.59
N PHE A 87 13.37 -4.93 14.83
CA PHE A 87 12.96 -5.21 13.46
C PHE A 87 14.11 -4.96 12.49
N LYS A 88 14.28 -5.85 11.51
CA LYS A 88 15.45 -5.90 10.63
C LYS A 88 15.24 -5.18 9.28
N GLY A 89 14.00 -4.84 8.94
CA GLY A 89 13.68 -4.26 7.64
C GLY A 89 13.97 -5.23 6.48
N GLU A 90 13.51 -6.48 6.59
CA GLU A 90 13.74 -7.49 5.56
C GLU A 90 13.15 -7.12 4.18
N GLN A 91 12.09 -6.29 4.14
CA GLN A 91 11.54 -5.72 2.91
C GLN A 91 11.32 -4.22 3.05
N ALA A 92 11.59 -3.46 2.00
CA ALA A 92 11.32 -2.03 2.00
C ALA A 92 9.84 -1.72 1.73
N ILE A 93 9.42 -0.54 2.20
CA ILE A 93 8.34 0.22 1.57
C ILE A 93 8.80 0.63 0.17
N ARG A 94 7.94 0.46 -0.83
CA ARG A 94 8.28 0.61 -2.25
C ARG A 94 7.48 1.70 -2.95
N CYS A 95 8.07 2.24 -4.00
CA CYS A 95 7.41 3.19 -4.88
C CYS A 95 6.30 2.48 -5.66
N MET A 96 5.07 2.98 -5.59
CA MET A 96 3.90 2.29 -6.18
C MET A 96 3.86 2.38 -7.71
N ALA A 97 4.39 3.46 -8.28
CA ALA A 97 4.39 3.71 -9.72
C ALA A 97 5.68 4.42 -10.13
N ASP A 98 6.06 4.32 -11.40
CA ASP A 98 7.16 5.11 -11.95
C ASP A 98 6.93 6.61 -11.69
N GLY A 99 7.98 7.30 -11.28
CA GLY A 99 7.91 8.72 -10.95
C GLY A 99 9.26 9.34 -10.70
N GLU A 100 9.23 10.50 -10.05
CA GLU A 100 10.39 11.29 -9.71
C GLU A 100 10.26 11.79 -8.27
N VAL A 101 11.29 11.58 -7.45
CA VAL A 101 11.38 12.22 -6.13
C VAL A 101 11.55 13.73 -6.35
N VAL A 102 10.62 14.51 -5.81
CA VAL A 102 10.57 15.98 -5.98
C VAL A 102 10.82 16.74 -4.68
N ALA A 103 10.56 16.11 -3.53
CA ALA A 103 10.89 16.65 -2.23
C ALA A 103 11.14 15.53 -1.23
N TYR A 104 11.95 15.79 -0.20
CA TYR A 104 12.20 14.84 0.87
C TYR A 104 12.63 15.54 2.17
N ARG A 105 12.58 14.80 3.27
CA ARG A 105 13.30 15.09 4.51
C ARG A 105 13.94 13.80 4.99
N VAL A 106 15.25 13.81 5.19
CA VAL A 106 15.97 12.72 5.88
C VAL A 106 16.31 13.21 7.27
N CYS A 107 15.69 12.65 8.31
CA CYS A 107 16.09 12.97 9.67
C CYS A 107 17.35 12.19 10.03
N ARG A 108 18.28 12.83 10.75
CA ARG A 108 19.45 12.14 11.29
C ARG A 108 19.04 11.09 12.30
N ASP A 109 18.12 11.46 13.19
CA ASP A 109 17.52 10.59 14.20
C ASP A 109 16.03 10.94 14.41
N TYR A 110 15.36 10.26 15.34
CA TYR A 110 13.97 10.53 15.70
C TYR A 110 13.77 11.95 16.25
N LEU A 111 12.63 12.56 15.93
CA LEU A 111 12.19 13.82 16.50
C LEU A 111 11.46 13.58 17.82
N THR A 112 11.39 14.61 18.67
CA THR A 112 10.70 14.56 19.96
C THR A 112 9.60 15.60 20.05
N LEU A 113 8.48 15.22 20.66
CA LEU A 113 7.33 16.06 20.96
C LEU A 113 7.13 16.08 22.48
N GLU A 114 6.94 17.26 23.08
CA GLU A 114 6.64 17.35 24.51
C GLU A 114 5.23 16.77 24.81
N TRP A 115 5.14 15.95 25.86
CA TRP A 115 3.88 15.34 26.29
C TRP A 115 3.83 15.16 27.81
N GLU A 116 2.63 15.03 28.35
CA GLU A 116 2.38 14.93 29.80
C GLU A 116 3.11 13.77 30.49
N SER A 117 3.34 12.66 29.78
CA SER A 117 4.06 11.49 30.28
C SER A 117 5.56 11.52 30.01
N GLY A 118 6.09 12.63 29.48
CA GLY A 118 7.46 12.75 28.98
C GLY A 118 7.53 12.85 27.45
N PRO A 119 8.69 13.24 26.89
CA PRO A 119 8.82 13.49 25.46
C PRO A 119 8.58 12.22 24.64
N LEU A 120 7.74 12.36 23.61
CA LEU A 120 7.39 11.29 22.69
C LEU A 120 8.24 11.35 21.43
N SER A 121 8.73 10.21 20.98
CA SER A 121 9.61 10.08 19.84
C SER A 121 8.85 9.65 18.59
N PHE A 122 9.18 10.27 17.45
CA PHE A 122 8.58 9.91 16.17
C PHE A 122 9.53 10.15 15.01
N SER A 123 9.39 9.34 13.96
CA SER A 123 10.14 9.58 12.73
C SER A 123 9.52 10.71 11.91
N GLY A 124 10.34 11.72 11.61
CA GLY A 124 10.00 12.85 10.73
C GLY A 124 10.52 12.72 9.31
N SER A 125 11.11 11.58 8.92
CA SER A 125 11.59 11.40 7.54
C SER A 125 10.42 11.15 6.59
N PHE A 126 10.48 11.79 5.42
CA PHE A 126 9.50 11.58 4.35
C PHE A 126 10.13 11.71 2.97
N VAL A 127 9.42 11.22 1.96
CA VAL A 127 9.71 11.47 0.55
C VAL A 127 8.43 11.65 -0.24
N LEU A 128 8.44 12.64 -1.13
CA LEU A 128 7.35 12.98 -2.02
C LEU A 128 7.75 12.61 -3.46
N VAL A 129 6.96 11.74 -4.08
CA VAL A 129 7.18 11.28 -5.45
C VAL A 129 6.10 11.86 -6.34
N LYS A 130 6.50 12.58 -7.40
CA LYS A 130 5.62 13.03 -8.48
C LYS A 130 5.50 11.93 -9.53
N HIS A 131 4.29 11.67 -9.96
CA HIS A 131 3.97 10.70 -11.00
C HIS A 131 3.28 11.37 -12.19
N TYR A 132 3.31 10.65 -13.30
CA TYR A 132 2.48 10.95 -14.46
C TYR A 132 1.98 9.62 -15.03
N ILE A 133 0.69 9.49 -15.30
CA ILE A 133 0.14 8.33 -16.01
C ILE A 133 -0.68 8.83 -17.19
N GLN A 134 -0.55 8.19 -18.35
CA GLN A 134 -1.35 8.49 -19.53
C GLN A 134 -1.70 7.16 -20.22
N PRO A 135 -2.87 6.58 -19.96
CA PRO A 135 -3.26 5.32 -20.57
C PRO A 135 -3.53 5.43 -22.07
N GLY A 136 -3.96 6.59 -22.57
CA GLY A 136 -4.28 6.84 -23.97
C GLY A 136 -3.22 7.68 -24.70
N GLU A 137 -3.56 8.15 -25.89
CA GLU A 137 -2.62 8.91 -26.73
C GLU A 137 -2.66 10.41 -26.44
N LYS A 138 -3.79 10.92 -25.93
CA LYS A 138 -4.01 12.36 -25.69
C LYS A 138 -3.76 12.73 -24.24
N GLU A 139 -3.36 13.98 -24.01
CA GLU A 139 -3.20 14.57 -22.67
C GLU A 139 -4.47 14.48 -21.81
N SER A 140 -5.66 14.41 -22.43
CA SER A 140 -6.91 14.22 -21.68
C SER A 140 -7.03 12.87 -20.96
N SER A 141 -6.25 11.87 -21.34
CA SER A 141 -6.09 10.63 -20.57
C SER A 141 -4.88 10.68 -19.63
N GLY A 142 -4.17 11.81 -19.57
CA GLY A 142 -3.07 12.07 -18.64
C GLY A 142 -3.55 12.43 -17.24
N LEU A 143 -2.75 12.10 -16.23
CA LEU A 143 -2.96 12.56 -14.86
C LEU A 143 -1.61 12.71 -14.16
N HIS A 144 -1.36 13.90 -13.61
CA HIS A 144 -0.35 14.10 -12.58
C HIS A 144 -0.92 13.81 -11.19
N PHE A 145 -0.16 13.05 -10.41
CA PHE A 145 -0.48 12.78 -9.02
C PHE A 145 0.82 12.62 -8.23
N TYR A 146 0.72 12.66 -6.91
CA TYR A 146 1.83 12.62 -5.99
C TYR A 146 1.58 11.53 -4.96
N THR A 147 2.65 10.85 -4.55
CA THR A 147 2.61 9.94 -3.41
C THR A 147 3.54 10.46 -2.33
N LEU A 148 2.99 10.78 -1.16
CA LEU A 148 3.75 11.12 0.04
C LEU A 148 3.94 9.84 0.86
N TYR A 149 5.19 9.52 1.18
CA TYR A 149 5.56 8.47 2.14
C TYR A 149 6.19 9.13 3.36
N MET A 150 5.51 9.13 4.50
CA MET A 150 5.97 9.78 5.73
C MET A 150 6.10 8.78 6.89
N HIS A 151 6.76 9.23 7.95
CA HIS A 151 7.21 8.40 9.07
C HIS A 151 8.17 7.29 8.66
N LEU A 152 8.96 7.51 7.59
CA LEU A 152 10.00 6.56 7.17
C LEU A 152 11.14 6.55 8.19
N ALA A 153 11.84 5.42 8.36
CA ALA A 153 12.96 5.30 9.31
C ALA A 153 14.03 6.40 9.10
N PRO A 154 14.62 6.96 10.18
CA PRO A 154 15.68 7.97 10.09
C PRO A 154 17.01 7.37 9.63
N TYR A 155 17.99 8.21 9.30
CA TYR A 155 19.31 7.78 8.85
C TYR A 155 20.03 6.88 9.86
N SER A 156 19.93 7.21 11.17
CA SER A 156 20.52 6.42 12.27
C SER A 156 20.07 4.95 12.29
N ALA A 157 18.82 4.67 11.90
CA ALA A 157 18.30 3.31 11.80
C ALA A 157 18.99 2.53 10.66
N TYR A 158 19.22 3.20 9.53
CA TYR A 158 19.96 2.60 8.42
C TYR A 158 21.45 2.46 8.68
N GLU A 159 22.10 3.37 9.42
CA GLU A 159 23.50 3.15 9.82
C GLU A 159 23.65 1.90 10.69
N SER A 160 22.63 1.61 11.50
CA SER A 160 22.58 0.40 12.30
C SER A 160 22.36 -0.85 11.43
N ALA A 161 21.54 -0.74 10.38
CA ALA A 161 21.17 -1.87 9.51
C ALA A 161 22.12 -2.12 8.31
N LYS A 162 22.76 -1.07 7.76
CA LYS A 162 23.67 -1.14 6.60
C LYS A 162 24.87 -2.03 6.88
N ASN A 163 25.23 -2.19 8.14
CA ASN A 163 26.31 -3.07 8.52
C ASN A 163 25.88 -4.53 8.51
N VAL A 164 24.60 -4.89 8.40
CA VAL A 164 24.20 -6.29 8.57
C VAL A 164 23.51 -6.95 7.38
N HIS A 165 22.88 -6.23 6.46
CA HIS A 165 22.06 -6.85 5.40
C HIS A 165 22.66 -6.76 4.01
N TRP A 166 22.80 -7.93 3.37
CA TRP A 166 23.54 -8.07 2.12
C TRP A 166 22.83 -8.99 1.12
N ILE A 167 23.16 -8.85 -0.16
CA ILE A 167 22.75 -9.72 -1.26
C ILE A 167 23.97 -10.21 -2.02
N THR A 168 24.03 -11.51 -2.27
CA THR A 168 25.13 -12.11 -3.04
C THR A 168 25.12 -11.64 -4.49
N GLN A 169 26.30 -11.27 -5.00
CA GLN A 169 26.46 -10.84 -6.38
C GLN A 169 26.74 -12.00 -7.34
N ASP A 170 27.21 -13.13 -6.81
CA ASP A 170 27.51 -14.35 -7.55
C ASP A 170 27.12 -15.60 -6.74
N ALA A 171 27.27 -16.78 -7.35
CA ALA A 171 27.11 -18.04 -6.64
C ALA A 171 28.37 -18.33 -5.80
N LEU A 172 28.20 -18.46 -4.50
CA LEU A 172 29.29 -18.56 -3.52
C LEU A 172 29.22 -19.91 -2.80
N SER A 173 30.38 -20.47 -2.47
CA SER A 173 30.45 -21.66 -1.61
C SER A 173 30.12 -21.27 -0.17
N GLY A 174 29.16 -21.97 0.43
CA GLY A 174 28.89 -21.93 1.86
C GLY A 174 29.59 -23.09 2.56
N TYR A 175 30.25 -22.80 3.69
CA TYR A 175 30.94 -23.77 4.54
C TYR A 175 30.25 -23.83 5.90
N SER A 176 30.14 -25.03 6.50
CA SER A 176 29.48 -25.19 7.80
C SER A 176 30.35 -24.58 8.91
N GLU A 177 29.71 -24.16 10.01
CA GLU A 177 30.44 -23.66 11.19
C GLU A 177 31.41 -24.71 11.75
N ALA A 178 31.00 -25.98 11.78
CA ALA A 178 31.81 -27.07 12.29
C ALA A 178 33.05 -27.34 11.42
N ASP A 179 32.87 -27.44 10.09
CA ASP A 179 33.99 -27.70 9.18
C ASP A 179 34.96 -26.52 9.13
N TRP A 180 34.44 -25.30 9.22
CA TRP A 180 35.26 -24.09 9.30
C TRP A 180 36.10 -24.05 10.58
N LEU A 181 35.48 -24.34 11.73
CA LEU A 181 36.18 -24.40 13.01
C LEU A 181 37.26 -25.49 13.01
N MET A 182 36.98 -26.66 12.43
CA MET A 182 37.96 -27.75 12.32
C MET A 182 39.15 -27.36 11.43
N MET A 183 38.92 -26.62 10.34
CA MET A 183 40.00 -26.08 9.50
C MET A 183 40.86 -25.07 10.29
N GLU A 184 40.23 -24.12 10.99
CA GLU A 184 40.97 -23.11 11.78
C GLU A 184 41.80 -23.75 12.91
N LEU A 185 41.24 -24.73 13.62
CA LEU A 185 41.93 -25.47 14.68
C LEU A 185 43.08 -26.33 14.16
N SER A 186 42.92 -26.94 12.98
CA SER A 186 43.95 -27.81 12.39
C SER A 186 45.08 -27.05 11.70
N ARG A 187 44.95 -25.72 11.51
CA ARG A 187 45.88 -24.89 10.72
C ARG A 187 46.20 -25.49 9.35
N SER A 188 45.21 -26.16 8.76
CA SER A 188 45.34 -26.82 7.46
C SER A 188 45.09 -25.81 6.34
N ASP A 189 45.90 -25.88 5.28
CA ASP A 189 45.67 -25.13 4.04
C ASP A 189 44.53 -25.74 3.18
N GLN A 190 43.91 -26.82 3.64
CA GLN A 190 42.79 -27.45 2.94
C GLN A 190 41.50 -26.65 3.12
N LYS A 191 40.78 -26.42 2.01
CA LYS A 191 39.46 -25.77 2.05
C LYS A 191 38.47 -26.61 2.86
N PRO A 192 37.62 -25.99 3.69
CA PRO A 192 36.62 -26.72 4.46
C PRO A 192 35.60 -27.38 3.53
N ALA A 193 34.96 -28.44 4.01
CA ALA A 193 33.92 -29.11 3.25
C ALA A 193 32.76 -28.14 2.98
N SER A 194 32.28 -28.11 1.73
CA SER A 194 31.16 -27.25 1.36
C SER A 194 29.86 -27.80 1.90
N ALA A 195 29.13 -26.98 2.67
CA ALA A 195 27.77 -27.27 3.11
C ALA A 195 26.73 -27.07 1.99
N GLY A 196 27.10 -26.33 0.94
CA GLY A 196 26.25 -26.06 -0.22
C GLY A 196 26.66 -24.78 -0.95
N THR A 197 25.87 -24.39 -1.95
CA THR A 197 26.07 -23.15 -2.72
C THR A 197 25.03 -22.12 -2.32
N VAL A 198 25.50 -20.94 -1.90
CA VAL A 198 24.69 -19.72 -1.77
C VAL A 198 24.55 -19.13 -3.17
N LYS A 199 23.35 -19.14 -3.75
CA LYS A 199 23.10 -18.69 -5.12
C LYS A 199 23.28 -17.19 -5.23
N LYS A 200 23.50 -16.70 -6.45
CA LYS A 200 23.45 -15.27 -6.78
C LYS A 200 22.06 -14.70 -6.43
N GLY A 201 22.03 -13.50 -5.85
CA GLY A 201 20.79 -12.84 -5.47
C GLY A 201 20.19 -13.33 -4.16
N THR A 202 20.89 -14.18 -3.39
CA THR A 202 20.42 -14.64 -2.08
C THR A 202 20.62 -13.54 -1.04
N PRO A 203 19.57 -13.10 -0.32
CA PRO A 203 19.70 -12.18 0.79
C PRO A 203 20.33 -12.89 2.00
N VAL A 204 21.29 -12.25 2.64
CA VAL A 204 22.03 -12.76 3.80
C VAL A 204 22.23 -11.66 4.84
N THR A 205 22.44 -12.07 6.09
CA THR A 205 22.78 -11.18 7.21
C THR A 205 24.20 -11.48 7.71
N TRP A 206 25.07 -10.48 7.75
CA TRP A 206 26.46 -10.58 8.24
C TRP A 206 26.91 -9.25 8.84
N GLU A 207 27.39 -9.25 10.08
CA GLU A 207 27.88 -8.05 10.78
C GLU A 207 29.42 -7.98 10.68
N PRO A 208 30.00 -7.12 9.81
CA PRO A 208 31.44 -6.98 9.64
C PRO A 208 32.12 -6.33 10.85
N SER A 209 31.37 -5.61 11.70
CA SER A 209 31.93 -5.03 12.92
C SER A 209 32.14 -6.08 14.02
N ASP A 210 31.46 -7.22 13.95
CA ASP A 210 31.69 -8.37 14.82
C ASP A 210 32.85 -9.20 14.26
N THR A 211 34.03 -9.03 14.87
CA THR A 211 35.23 -9.76 14.47
C THR A 211 35.11 -11.27 14.66
N SER A 212 34.18 -11.76 15.49
CA SER A 212 33.94 -13.20 15.64
C SER A 212 33.20 -13.82 14.45
N LEU A 213 32.55 -12.98 13.62
CA LEU A 213 31.84 -13.38 12.42
C LEU A 213 32.66 -13.14 11.14
N THR A 214 33.94 -12.80 11.27
CA THR A 214 34.82 -12.47 10.14
C THR A 214 36.13 -13.23 10.28
N SER A 215 36.55 -13.89 9.20
CA SER A 215 37.80 -14.64 9.15
C SER A 215 38.53 -14.34 7.84
N THR A 216 39.85 -14.24 7.90
CA THR A 216 40.69 -14.01 6.71
C THR A 216 41.52 -15.26 6.45
N ASN A 217 41.34 -15.85 5.27
CA ASN A 217 42.10 -17.01 4.84
C ASN A 217 42.61 -16.78 3.40
N SER A 218 43.90 -17.02 3.18
CA SER A 218 44.52 -16.92 1.85
C SER A 218 44.29 -15.57 1.16
N GLY A 219 44.33 -14.47 1.94
CA GLY A 219 44.10 -13.11 1.44
C GLY A 219 42.65 -12.79 1.06
N ARG A 220 41.70 -13.65 1.41
CA ARG A 220 40.26 -13.45 1.20
C ARG A 220 39.53 -13.32 2.53
N THR A 221 38.50 -12.48 2.56
CA THR A 221 37.64 -12.30 3.73
C THR A 221 36.39 -13.16 3.60
N TYR A 222 36.16 -13.95 4.63
CA TYR A 222 34.97 -14.76 4.82
C TYR A 222 34.14 -14.19 5.97
N GLY A 223 32.83 -14.17 5.78
CA GLY A 223 31.87 -13.79 6.81
C GLY A 223 30.99 -14.96 7.17
N LEU A 224 30.71 -15.14 8.45
CA LEU A 224 29.70 -16.08 8.93
C LEU A 224 28.32 -15.43 8.76
N ALA A 225 27.70 -15.71 7.62
CA ALA A 225 26.45 -15.09 7.22
C ALA A 225 25.26 -16.01 7.52
N THR A 226 24.15 -15.41 7.94
CA THR A 226 22.86 -16.09 8.08
C THR A 226 22.07 -15.94 6.77
N LEU A 227 21.55 -17.04 6.21
CA LEU A 227 20.70 -16.97 5.02
C LEU A 227 19.31 -16.42 5.39
N ASN A 228 18.83 -15.43 4.65
CA ASN A 228 17.48 -14.87 4.85
C ASN A 228 16.44 -15.50 3.91
N ALA A 229 16.87 -16.40 3.01
CA ALA A 229 16.02 -17.16 2.12
C ALA A 229 16.65 -18.52 1.80
N ASP A 230 15.83 -19.48 1.36
CA ASP A 230 16.31 -20.76 0.86
C ASP A 230 17.25 -20.58 -0.35
N SER A 231 18.38 -21.28 -0.35
CA SER A 231 19.35 -21.26 -1.44
C SER A 231 19.85 -22.66 -1.77
N GLY A 232 19.21 -23.29 -2.75
CA GLY A 232 19.55 -24.65 -3.16
C GLY A 232 19.24 -25.64 -2.02
N LYS A 233 20.26 -26.28 -1.47
CA LYS A 233 20.13 -27.19 -0.32
C LYS A 233 20.17 -26.46 1.03
N LEU A 234 20.64 -25.22 1.06
CA LEU A 234 20.73 -24.39 2.27
C LEU A 234 19.36 -23.77 2.55
N LYS A 235 18.97 -23.74 3.82
CA LYS A 235 17.67 -23.23 4.26
C LYS A 235 17.76 -21.85 4.89
N SER A 236 16.67 -21.10 4.81
CA SER A 236 16.55 -19.82 5.54
C SER A 236 16.81 -20.03 7.04
N GLY A 237 17.53 -19.08 7.66
CA GLY A 237 18.00 -19.15 9.04
C GLY A 237 19.29 -19.94 9.25
N GLN A 238 19.74 -20.72 8.26
CA GLN A 238 21.02 -21.45 8.35
C GLN A 238 22.20 -20.47 8.29
N ARG A 239 23.24 -20.72 9.09
CA ARG A 239 24.48 -19.96 9.09
C ARG A 239 25.58 -20.69 8.32
N VAL A 240 26.30 -19.97 7.47
CA VAL A 240 27.42 -20.50 6.70
C VAL A 240 28.53 -19.47 6.59
N TRP A 241 29.78 -19.92 6.60
CA TRP A 241 30.92 -19.11 6.19
C TRP A 241 30.93 -18.99 4.67
N MET A 242 31.10 -17.78 4.16
CA MET A 242 31.12 -17.50 2.72
C MET A 242 31.94 -16.24 2.41
N LEU A 243 32.34 -16.06 1.16
CA LEU A 243 33.09 -14.87 0.75
C LEU A 243 32.24 -13.61 0.83
N VAL A 244 32.81 -12.56 1.41
CA VAL A 244 32.16 -11.25 1.63
C VAL A 244 32.97 -10.07 1.08
N ASP A 245 34.22 -10.30 0.66
CA ASP A 245 35.09 -9.30 0.04
C ASP A 245 34.85 -9.13 -1.46
N ASN A 246 35.62 -8.23 -2.11
CA ASN A 246 35.70 -8.08 -3.57
C ASN A 246 34.33 -8.02 -4.27
N ASN A 247 33.37 -7.34 -3.65
CA ASN A 247 32.01 -7.16 -4.18
C ASN A 247 31.25 -8.49 -4.39
N ASN A 248 31.64 -9.57 -3.68
CA ASN A 248 30.89 -10.84 -3.63
C ASN A 248 29.51 -10.67 -3.01
N ILE A 249 29.37 -9.68 -2.13
CA ILE A 249 28.10 -9.22 -1.59
C ILE A 249 27.96 -7.70 -1.81
N LYS A 250 26.72 -7.23 -1.89
CA LYS A 250 26.37 -5.81 -1.81
C LYS A 250 25.30 -5.62 -0.77
N ALA A 251 25.10 -4.39 -0.30
CA ALA A 251 23.97 -4.07 0.56
C ALA A 251 22.67 -4.58 -0.09
N ALA A 252 21.84 -5.31 0.67
CA ALA A 252 20.62 -5.93 0.13
C ALA A 252 19.67 -4.87 -0.44
N PRO A 253 18.81 -5.19 -1.43
CA PRO A 253 17.70 -4.30 -1.80
C PRO A 253 16.85 -4.03 -0.54
N GLY A 254 16.66 -2.75 -0.19
CA GLY A 254 16.03 -2.37 1.07
C GLY A 254 17.00 -2.08 2.23
N SER A 255 18.28 -2.42 2.14
CA SER A 255 19.27 -1.95 3.14
C SER A 255 19.34 -0.42 3.26
N CYS A 256 18.91 0.30 2.22
CA CYS A 256 18.65 1.74 2.23
C CYS A 256 17.68 2.11 1.10
N PRO A 257 17.03 3.30 1.16
CA PRO A 257 16.26 3.84 0.04
C PRO A 257 17.13 4.02 -1.21
N CYS A 258 16.66 3.56 -2.38
CA CYS A 258 17.49 3.62 -3.59
C CYS A 258 17.77 5.06 -4.05
N TRP A 259 16.86 5.99 -3.77
CA TRP A 259 16.97 7.40 -4.15
C TRP A 259 18.09 8.12 -3.38
N TRP A 260 18.60 7.54 -2.28
CA TRP A 260 19.78 8.07 -1.57
C TRP A 260 21.07 7.95 -2.39
N ASN A 261 21.11 7.13 -3.44
CA ASN A 261 22.26 7.05 -4.33
C ASN A 261 22.59 8.38 -5.02
N HIS A 262 21.61 9.29 -5.12
CA HIS A 262 21.81 10.64 -5.63
C HIS A 262 22.43 11.61 -4.60
N LEU A 263 22.51 11.21 -3.32
CA LEU A 263 22.91 12.04 -2.18
C LEU A 263 24.14 11.51 -1.43
N LEU A 264 24.55 10.27 -1.74
CA LEU A 264 25.68 9.59 -1.12
C LEU A 264 26.89 9.57 -2.07
N PRO A 265 28.13 9.58 -1.56
CA PRO A 265 29.33 9.54 -2.40
C PRO A 265 29.28 8.39 -3.43
N PRO A 266 29.66 8.63 -4.70
CA PRO A 266 30.37 9.80 -5.24
C PRO A 266 29.45 10.92 -5.77
N ALA A 267 28.18 10.98 -5.35
CA ALA A 267 27.27 12.03 -5.81
C ALA A 267 27.80 13.44 -5.48
N LYS A 268 27.50 14.40 -6.37
CA LYS A 268 27.90 15.80 -6.20
C LYS A 268 27.08 16.52 -5.11
N GLU A 269 25.84 16.09 -4.90
CA GLU A 269 24.96 16.64 -3.88
C GLU A 269 25.16 15.88 -2.57
N ALA A 270 25.36 16.63 -1.48
CA ALA A 270 25.48 16.05 -0.15
C ALA A 270 24.11 15.90 0.50
N MET A 271 23.90 14.78 1.20
CA MET A 271 22.71 14.57 2.02
C MET A 271 22.57 15.68 3.08
N VAL A 272 21.44 16.39 3.04
CA VAL A 272 21.08 17.39 4.06
C VAL A 272 20.13 16.74 5.06
N PHE A 273 20.51 16.76 6.32
CA PHE A 273 19.71 16.19 7.41
C PHE A 273 18.75 17.22 8.02
N ASP A 274 17.65 16.71 8.57
CA ASP A 274 16.71 17.41 9.45
C ASP A 274 16.02 18.64 8.83
N LYS A 275 16.06 18.74 7.50
CA LYS A 275 15.43 19.81 6.72
C LYS A 275 14.62 19.23 5.57
N THR A 276 13.53 19.90 5.25
CA THR A 276 12.79 19.68 4.01
C THR A 276 13.59 20.23 2.83
N VAL A 277 13.85 19.38 1.85
CA VAL A 277 14.56 19.70 0.61
C VAL A 277 13.58 19.59 -0.55
N SER A 278 13.38 20.68 -1.28
CA SER A 278 12.72 20.68 -2.58
C SER A 278 13.77 20.59 -3.67
N LEU A 279 13.64 19.60 -4.57
CA LEU A 279 14.62 19.35 -5.61
C LEU A 279 14.35 20.21 -6.85
N SER A 280 15.35 20.97 -7.29
CA SER A 280 15.32 21.63 -8.61
C SER A 280 15.47 20.62 -9.75
N THR A 281 16.20 19.52 -9.49
CA THR A 281 16.38 18.40 -10.43
C THR A 281 15.86 17.13 -9.75
N PRO A 282 14.67 16.64 -10.13
CA PRO A 282 14.07 15.46 -9.52
C PRO A 282 14.90 14.18 -9.72
N PHE A 283 14.78 13.22 -8.79
CA PHE A 283 15.45 11.92 -8.90
C PHE A 283 14.49 10.86 -9.47
N ALA A 284 14.87 10.21 -10.57
CA ALA A 284 14.03 9.15 -11.14
C ALA A 284 13.89 7.96 -10.17
N ILE A 285 12.68 7.45 -10.03
CA ILE A 285 12.37 6.26 -9.21
C ILE A 285 11.34 5.37 -9.93
N LYS A 286 11.52 4.04 -9.87
CA LYS A 286 10.67 3.08 -10.58
C LYS A 286 9.69 2.38 -9.65
N ALA A 287 8.60 1.89 -10.21
CA ALA A 287 7.66 1.06 -9.48
C ALA A 287 8.34 -0.20 -8.92
N GLY A 288 8.28 -0.36 -7.61
CA GLY A 288 8.91 -1.44 -6.84
C GLY A 288 10.27 -1.07 -6.25
N ASP A 289 10.81 0.11 -6.56
CA ASP A 289 12.06 0.57 -5.97
C ASP A 289 11.90 0.89 -4.47
N PRO A 290 12.90 0.58 -3.62
CA PRO A 290 12.88 0.91 -2.19
C PRO A 290 12.81 2.42 -1.92
N VAL A 291 11.72 2.84 -1.27
CA VAL A 291 11.47 4.21 -0.83
C VAL A 291 11.93 4.44 0.61
N GLY A 292 11.79 3.42 1.46
CA GLY A 292 12.24 3.44 2.86
C GLY A 292 11.75 2.25 3.67
N HIS A 293 11.83 2.34 4.99
CA HIS A 293 11.26 1.39 5.96
C HIS A 293 10.33 2.16 6.90
N MET A 294 9.44 1.45 7.58
CA MET A 294 8.64 2.08 8.63
C MET A 294 9.56 2.55 9.75
N GLY A 295 9.37 3.81 10.18
CA GLY A 295 10.05 4.38 11.33
C GLY A 295 9.24 4.20 12.60
N TYR A 296 9.93 4.21 13.72
CA TYR A 296 9.31 4.21 15.04
C TYR A 296 8.51 5.50 15.29
N TYR A 297 7.38 5.35 15.98
CA TYR A 297 6.40 6.40 16.22
C TYR A 297 5.66 6.13 17.53
N GLN A 298 5.67 7.09 18.45
CA GLN A 298 4.85 7.08 19.66
C GLN A 298 3.62 7.97 19.45
N ALA A 299 2.47 7.34 19.23
CA ALA A 299 1.18 8.01 19.11
C ALA A 299 0.70 8.43 20.50
N PRO A 300 0.54 9.73 20.80
CA PRO A 300 0.04 10.19 22.08
C PRO A 300 -1.38 9.71 22.35
N LYS A 301 -1.66 9.32 23.59
CA LYS A 301 -2.99 8.92 24.10
C LYS A 301 -3.17 9.49 25.52
N ASP A 302 -4.40 9.50 26.01
CA ASP A 302 -4.68 9.94 27.38
C ASP A 302 -3.83 9.15 28.39
N GLY A 303 -3.01 9.86 29.18
CA GLY A 303 -2.13 9.27 30.18
C GLY A 303 -0.92 8.50 29.63
N GLY A 304 -0.56 8.65 28.35
CA GLY A 304 0.66 8.04 27.81
C GLY A 304 0.77 8.04 26.28
N TYR A 305 1.23 6.92 25.72
CA TYR A 305 1.35 6.73 24.27
C TYR A 305 1.09 5.29 23.81
N GLU A 306 0.89 5.10 22.52
CA GLU A 306 0.91 3.83 21.79
C GLU A 306 2.10 3.84 20.83
N ALA A 307 3.08 2.97 21.09
CA ALA A 307 4.25 2.85 20.23
C ALA A 307 4.00 1.90 19.07
N ARG A 308 4.52 2.27 17.89
CA ARG A 308 4.45 1.46 16.69
C ARG A 308 5.55 1.86 15.70
N TYR A 309 5.97 0.91 14.88
CA TYR A 309 6.58 1.27 13.59
C TYR A 309 5.48 1.46 12.57
N GLN A 310 5.51 2.57 11.84
CA GLN A 310 4.51 2.87 10.82
C GLN A 310 5.11 3.55 9.58
N VAL A 311 4.38 3.47 8.49
CA VAL A 311 4.45 4.43 7.39
C VAL A 311 3.05 4.98 7.16
N HIS A 312 2.95 6.28 6.91
CA HIS A 312 1.74 6.90 6.39
C HIS A 312 1.93 7.20 4.90
N ILE A 313 0.98 6.77 4.08
CA ILE A 313 1.04 6.90 2.63
C ILE A 313 -0.19 7.66 2.16
N GLU A 314 0.01 8.81 1.52
CA GLU A 314 -1.05 9.63 0.95
C GLU A 314 -0.85 9.77 -0.57
N CYS A 315 -1.95 9.69 -1.32
CA CYS A 315 -1.95 9.93 -2.76
C CYS A 315 -2.82 11.14 -3.07
N THR A 316 -2.23 12.17 -3.68
CA THR A 316 -2.90 13.44 -3.96
C THR A 316 -2.75 13.84 -5.42
N SER A 317 -3.66 14.65 -5.93
CA SER A 317 -3.55 15.24 -7.25
C SER A 317 -4.00 16.71 -7.20
N MET A 318 -3.21 17.54 -7.87
CA MET A 318 -3.50 18.97 -8.10
C MET A 318 -3.87 19.22 -9.56
N ASP A 319 -4.15 18.16 -10.31
CA ASP A 319 -4.39 18.20 -11.74
C ASP A 319 -5.88 18.43 -12.01
N ASP A 320 -6.22 19.54 -12.66
CA ASP A 320 -7.60 19.88 -13.02
C ASP A 320 -8.22 18.87 -14.00
N ASN A 321 -7.41 18.02 -14.65
CA ASN A 321 -7.89 16.96 -15.53
C ASN A 321 -8.44 15.74 -14.76
N LEU A 322 -8.35 15.67 -13.42
CA LEU A 322 -8.74 14.51 -12.62
C LEU A 322 -10.14 13.97 -12.96
N GLU A 323 -11.17 14.82 -12.94
CA GLU A 323 -12.54 14.36 -13.19
C GLU A 323 -12.70 13.78 -14.60
N LYS A 324 -12.08 14.40 -15.60
CA LYS A 324 -12.10 13.93 -16.98
C LYS A 324 -11.32 12.63 -17.12
N PHE A 325 -10.17 12.50 -16.47
CA PHE A 325 -9.36 11.28 -16.45
C PHE A 325 -10.18 10.07 -15.98
N LEU A 326 -10.97 10.22 -14.90
CA LEU A 326 -11.81 9.13 -14.36
C LEU A 326 -12.83 8.59 -15.38
N THR A 327 -13.24 9.39 -16.36
CA THR A 327 -14.23 8.98 -17.38
C THR A 327 -13.64 8.13 -18.50
N ASN A 328 -12.32 7.95 -18.56
CA ASN A 328 -11.62 7.25 -19.64
C ASN A 328 -12.00 7.79 -21.04
N PRO A 329 -11.68 9.06 -21.35
CA PRO A 329 -12.23 9.76 -22.52
C PRO A 329 -11.84 9.12 -23.86
N GLU A 330 -10.75 8.37 -23.90
CA GLU A 330 -10.27 7.65 -25.09
C GLU A 330 -10.67 6.17 -25.12
N ARG A 331 -11.48 5.71 -24.15
CA ARG A 331 -11.93 4.31 -24.03
C ARG A 331 -10.77 3.32 -24.03
N VAL A 332 -9.69 3.68 -23.36
CA VAL A 332 -8.49 2.85 -23.26
C VAL A 332 -8.87 1.51 -22.63
N GLY A 333 -8.40 0.42 -23.24
CA GLY A 333 -8.67 -0.94 -22.76
C GLY A 333 -10.06 -1.49 -23.09
N GLU A 334 -10.90 -0.80 -23.89
CA GLU A 334 -12.23 -1.30 -24.30
C GLU A 334 -12.17 -2.67 -24.98
N LYS A 335 -11.09 -2.95 -25.73
CA LYS A 335 -10.86 -4.26 -26.38
C LYS A 335 -10.45 -5.38 -25.42
N ASN A 336 -10.01 -5.04 -24.20
CA ASN A 336 -9.57 -5.98 -23.17
C ASN A 336 -10.28 -5.69 -21.83
N PRO A 337 -11.62 -5.82 -21.77
CA PRO A 337 -12.38 -5.48 -20.59
C PRO A 337 -12.06 -6.44 -19.45
N LEU A 338 -12.05 -5.91 -18.23
CA LEU A 338 -11.81 -6.68 -17.00
C LEU A 338 -13.06 -6.81 -16.12
N TRP A 339 -14.10 -6.04 -16.40
CA TRP A 339 -15.29 -5.97 -15.57
C TRP A 339 -16.56 -6.06 -16.40
N LEU A 340 -17.58 -6.66 -15.80
CA LEU A 340 -18.95 -6.64 -16.27
C LEU A 340 -19.79 -5.77 -15.34
N LYS A 341 -20.41 -4.72 -15.88
CA LYS A 341 -21.33 -3.84 -15.15
C LYS A 341 -22.75 -4.01 -15.68
N TYR A 342 -23.71 -4.18 -14.79
CA TYR A 342 -25.14 -4.12 -15.12
C TYR A 342 -25.83 -3.03 -14.32
N ALA A 343 -26.87 -2.45 -14.89
CA ALA A 343 -27.75 -1.47 -14.26
C ALA A 343 -29.07 -2.13 -13.78
N PRO A 344 -29.87 -1.46 -12.92
CA PRO A 344 -31.26 -1.82 -12.68
C PRO A 344 -32.07 -1.89 -13.98
N GLY A 345 -33.04 -2.80 -14.04
CA GLY A 345 -33.91 -3.01 -15.20
C GLY A 345 -33.36 -3.96 -16.25
N LEU A 346 -32.17 -4.55 -16.05
CA LEU A 346 -31.61 -5.54 -16.97
C LEU A 346 -32.47 -6.81 -16.97
N VAL A 347 -32.84 -7.25 -18.18
CA VAL A 347 -33.58 -8.49 -18.40
C VAL A 347 -32.74 -9.69 -17.98
N LEU A 348 -33.32 -10.53 -17.14
CA LEU A 348 -32.69 -11.75 -16.66
C LEU A 348 -33.27 -12.98 -17.37
N TYR A 349 -32.51 -14.07 -17.33
CA TYR A 349 -32.84 -15.37 -17.90
C TYR A 349 -32.59 -16.46 -16.87
N LYS A 350 -33.40 -17.52 -16.96
CA LYS A 350 -33.22 -18.77 -16.21
C LYS A 350 -32.80 -19.87 -17.16
N LYS A 351 -31.88 -20.69 -16.68
CA LYS A 351 -31.46 -21.91 -17.38
C LYS A 351 -32.41 -23.05 -17.03
N ASP A 352 -33.00 -23.67 -18.03
CA ASP A 352 -33.61 -24.99 -17.90
C ASP A 352 -32.50 -26.04 -17.98
N VAL A 353 -32.24 -26.70 -16.85
CA VAL A 353 -31.16 -27.68 -16.72
C VAL A 353 -31.43 -28.97 -17.50
N ALA A 354 -32.71 -29.31 -17.76
CA ALA A 354 -33.06 -30.53 -18.48
C ALA A 354 -32.83 -30.39 -19.98
N THR A 355 -33.16 -29.21 -20.53
CA THR A 355 -33.04 -28.93 -21.97
C THR A 355 -31.76 -28.19 -22.33
N ASP A 356 -31.06 -27.62 -21.34
CA ASP A 356 -29.88 -26.75 -21.52
C ASP A 356 -30.23 -25.51 -22.37
N THR A 357 -31.44 -24.98 -22.16
CA THR A 357 -31.97 -23.79 -22.84
C THR A 357 -32.26 -22.65 -21.86
N PHE A 358 -32.37 -21.44 -22.38
CA PHE A 358 -32.59 -20.24 -21.57
C PHE A 358 -33.96 -19.62 -21.86
N ILE A 359 -34.72 -19.36 -20.80
CA ILE A 359 -36.00 -18.66 -20.88
C ILE A 359 -35.90 -17.32 -20.17
N LYS A 360 -36.56 -16.31 -20.74
CA LYS A 360 -36.64 -14.97 -20.14
C LYS A 360 -37.33 -15.07 -18.78
N ASP A 361 -36.70 -14.51 -17.76
CA ASP A 361 -37.30 -14.38 -16.44
C ASP A 361 -38.27 -13.20 -16.41
N THR A 362 -39.26 -13.29 -15.53
CA THR A 362 -40.17 -12.18 -15.20
C THR A 362 -39.48 -11.12 -14.35
N LYS A 363 -38.39 -11.50 -13.66
CA LYS A 363 -37.56 -10.60 -12.87
C LYS A 363 -36.58 -9.84 -13.75
N VAL A 364 -36.27 -8.63 -13.32
CA VAL A 364 -35.18 -7.80 -13.83
C VAL A 364 -34.24 -7.48 -12.66
N THR A 365 -33.01 -7.07 -12.96
CA THR A 365 -32.13 -6.53 -11.92
C THR A 365 -32.77 -5.31 -11.27
N THR A 366 -32.58 -5.11 -9.98
CA THR A 366 -33.11 -3.95 -9.24
C THR A 366 -32.02 -2.98 -8.81
N ARG A 367 -30.77 -3.31 -9.12
CA ARG A 367 -29.57 -2.59 -8.67
C ARG A 367 -28.47 -2.61 -9.72
N THR A 368 -27.49 -1.75 -9.51
CA THR A 368 -26.22 -1.80 -10.23
C THR A 368 -25.33 -2.89 -9.63
N GLY A 369 -24.62 -3.65 -10.47
CA GLY A 369 -23.58 -4.56 -10.02
C GLY A 369 -22.36 -4.51 -10.93
N ILE A 370 -21.19 -4.77 -10.34
CA ILE A 370 -19.89 -4.76 -11.03
C ILE A 370 -19.16 -6.05 -10.64
N LEU A 371 -18.85 -6.88 -11.63
CA LEU A 371 -18.24 -8.19 -11.45
C LEU A 371 -16.90 -8.26 -12.16
N PRO A 372 -15.84 -8.83 -11.55
CA PRO A 372 -14.64 -9.19 -12.30
C PRO A 372 -15.03 -10.17 -13.39
N LEU A 373 -14.73 -9.85 -14.65
CA LEU A 373 -15.11 -10.66 -15.81
C LEU A 373 -14.51 -12.06 -15.73
N SER A 374 -13.31 -12.19 -15.15
CA SER A 374 -12.65 -13.48 -14.88
C SER A 374 -13.43 -14.41 -13.95
N LYS A 375 -14.38 -13.88 -13.17
CA LYS A 375 -15.26 -14.65 -12.28
C LYS A 375 -16.67 -14.87 -12.88
N VAL A 376 -16.95 -14.32 -14.07
CA VAL A 376 -18.24 -14.46 -14.74
C VAL A 376 -18.16 -15.62 -15.73
N GLN A 377 -18.93 -16.68 -15.47
CA GLN A 377 -19.03 -17.82 -16.37
C GLN A 377 -19.92 -17.48 -17.58
N THR A 378 -19.55 -17.99 -18.75
CA THR A 378 -20.36 -17.90 -19.97
C THR A 378 -20.91 -19.27 -20.30
N GLU A 379 -22.21 -19.35 -20.61
CA GLU A 379 -22.90 -20.57 -21.03
C GLU A 379 -23.67 -20.29 -22.33
N ALA A 380 -23.82 -21.30 -23.17
CA ALA A 380 -24.53 -21.18 -24.44
C ALA A 380 -25.81 -22.01 -24.44
N ASP A 381 -26.88 -21.43 -24.97
CA ASP A 381 -28.12 -22.14 -25.21
C ASP A 381 -27.90 -23.26 -26.23
N LYS A 382 -28.31 -24.48 -25.88
CA LYS A 382 -28.07 -25.67 -26.70
C LYS A 382 -28.71 -25.58 -28.09
N SER A 383 -29.87 -24.93 -28.19
CA SER A 383 -30.69 -24.83 -29.40
C SER A 383 -30.27 -23.65 -30.29
N THR A 384 -30.18 -22.46 -29.70
CA THR A 384 -29.93 -21.20 -30.43
C THR A 384 -28.45 -20.83 -30.53
N LYS A 385 -27.59 -21.47 -29.73
CA LYS A 385 -26.17 -21.13 -29.55
C LYS A 385 -25.93 -19.73 -28.98
N GLN A 386 -26.98 -19.04 -28.55
CA GLN A 386 -26.88 -17.74 -27.90
C GLN A 386 -26.17 -17.88 -26.56
N GLU A 387 -25.19 -17.01 -26.31
CA GLU A 387 -24.43 -16.99 -25.08
C GLU A 387 -25.06 -16.11 -24.00
N TYR A 388 -24.85 -16.51 -22.75
CA TYR A 388 -25.34 -15.83 -21.55
C TYR A 388 -24.24 -15.78 -20.48
N TRP A 389 -24.18 -14.65 -19.77
CA TRP A 389 -23.32 -14.46 -18.62
C TRP A 389 -24.04 -14.83 -17.32
N GLN A 390 -23.40 -15.64 -16.48
CA GLN A 390 -23.95 -16.00 -15.16
C GLN A 390 -23.72 -14.85 -14.16
N LEU A 391 -24.81 -14.22 -13.73
CA LEU A 391 -24.81 -13.18 -12.71
C LEU A 391 -25.11 -13.81 -11.34
N ARG A 392 -24.06 -14.31 -10.67
CA ARG A 392 -24.21 -14.99 -9.37
C ARG A 392 -24.95 -14.18 -8.29
N PRO A 393 -24.71 -12.86 -8.11
CA PRO A 393 -25.45 -12.07 -7.11
C PRO A 393 -26.95 -11.98 -7.38
N GLU A 394 -27.36 -12.14 -8.64
CA GLU A 394 -28.76 -12.13 -9.07
C GLU A 394 -29.35 -13.54 -9.16
N ASN A 395 -28.53 -14.58 -8.95
CA ASN A 395 -28.86 -15.99 -9.17
C ASN A 395 -29.57 -16.22 -10.53
N ALA A 396 -29.06 -15.55 -11.57
CA ALA A 396 -29.68 -15.50 -12.88
C ALA A 396 -28.64 -15.31 -14.00
N TYR A 397 -29.11 -15.26 -15.23
CA TYR A 397 -28.29 -15.07 -16.42
C TYR A 397 -28.66 -13.79 -17.16
N ALA A 398 -27.67 -13.17 -17.80
CA ALA A 398 -27.88 -12.03 -18.70
C ALA A 398 -27.41 -12.37 -20.11
N LEU A 399 -28.15 -11.89 -21.11
CA LEU A 399 -27.85 -12.12 -22.52
C LEU A 399 -26.52 -11.46 -22.90
N LYS A 400 -25.61 -12.20 -23.55
CA LYS A 400 -24.33 -11.69 -24.03
C LYS A 400 -24.49 -11.03 -25.40
N GLY A 401 -23.71 -9.98 -25.66
CA GLY A 401 -23.69 -9.26 -26.95
C GLY A 401 -24.75 -8.17 -27.09
N GLN A 402 -25.39 -7.77 -25.99
CA GLN A 402 -26.31 -6.63 -25.93
C GLN A 402 -25.57 -5.36 -25.45
N ALA A 403 -26.24 -4.21 -25.51
CA ALA A 403 -25.71 -2.95 -24.96
C ALA A 403 -25.53 -3.01 -23.42
N GLU A 404 -26.40 -3.76 -22.74
CA GLU A 404 -26.29 -4.10 -21.32
C GLU A 404 -26.35 -5.63 -21.17
N PRO A 405 -25.54 -6.24 -20.28
CA PRO A 405 -24.59 -5.59 -19.39
C PRO A 405 -23.33 -5.09 -20.11
N GLN A 406 -22.79 -3.97 -19.61
CA GLN A 406 -21.63 -3.27 -20.16
C GLN A 406 -20.32 -3.97 -19.77
N LEU A 407 -19.41 -4.07 -20.74
CA LEU A 407 -18.01 -4.43 -20.49
C LEU A 407 -17.22 -3.16 -20.18
N LEU A 408 -16.41 -3.19 -19.12
CA LEU A 408 -15.57 -2.07 -18.69
C LEU A 408 -14.10 -2.46 -18.67
N SER A 409 -13.26 -1.51 -19.05
CA SER A 409 -11.81 -1.60 -18.85
C SER A 409 -11.43 -1.27 -17.41
N GLN A 410 -10.15 -1.48 -17.06
CA GLN A 410 -9.60 -1.03 -15.78
C GLN A 410 -9.57 0.50 -15.60
N TYR A 411 -9.61 1.25 -16.71
CA TYR A 411 -9.47 2.71 -16.72
C TYR A 411 -10.82 3.43 -16.63
N ASP A 412 -11.95 2.72 -16.78
CA ASP A 412 -13.30 3.27 -16.64
C ASP A 412 -13.66 3.58 -15.18
N LEU A 413 -12.79 4.29 -14.45
CA LEU A 413 -12.82 4.48 -13.00
C LEU A 413 -14.15 5.06 -12.52
N ALA A 414 -14.70 6.06 -13.21
CA ALA A 414 -16.00 6.64 -12.88
C ALA A 414 -17.12 5.59 -12.97
N ARG A 415 -17.13 4.75 -14.01
CA ARG A 415 -18.10 3.66 -14.18
C ARG A 415 -17.86 2.51 -13.21
N LEU A 416 -16.63 2.37 -12.71
CA LEU A 416 -16.25 1.46 -11.62
C LEU A 416 -16.60 2.00 -10.22
N GLY A 417 -17.15 3.22 -10.14
CA GLY A 417 -17.68 3.83 -8.93
C GLY A 417 -16.77 4.85 -8.25
N PHE A 418 -15.63 5.21 -8.86
CA PHE A 418 -14.83 6.33 -8.38
C PHE A 418 -15.55 7.65 -8.62
N ARG A 419 -15.55 8.53 -7.63
CA ARG A 419 -16.19 9.86 -7.72
C ARG A 419 -15.36 10.91 -7.00
N THR A 420 -15.48 12.14 -7.45
CA THR A 420 -14.93 13.31 -6.77
C THR A 420 -15.97 13.92 -5.83
N GLU A 421 -15.52 14.41 -4.69
CA GLU A 421 -16.32 15.25 -3.78
C GLU A 421 -15.47 16.45 -3.34
N THR A 422 -16.10 17.60 -3.15
CA THR A 422 -15.45 18.76 -2.54
C THR A 422 -15.93 18.89 -1.10
N ALA A 423 -15.00 18.97 -0.16
CA ALA A 423 -15.28 19.19 1.24
C ALA A 423 -14.87 20.62 1.62
N GLU A 424 -15.76 21.35 2.29
CA GLU A 424 -15.49 22.67 2.87
C GLU A 424 -15.84 22.65 4.37
N PRO A 425 -15.11 21.86 5.18
CA PRO A 425 -15.38 21.78 6.60
C PRO A 425 -14.99 23.06 7.33
N SER A 426 -15.69 23.33 8.43
CA SER A 426 -15.32 24.37 9.40
C SER A 426 -14.24 23.95 10.40
N SER A 427 -13.93 22.64 10.49
CA SER A 427 -12.97 22.03 11.41
C SER A 427 -12.45 20.71 10.83
N PHE A 428 -11.21 20.33 11.15
CA PHE A 428 -10.69 19.00 10.83
C PHE A 428 -11.31 17.86 11.64
N ASP A 429 -11.91 18.19 12.79
CA ASP A 429 -12.69 17.26 13.60
C ASP A 429 -14.13 17.18 13.09
N TYR A 430 -14.44 16.09 12.39
CA TYR A 430 -15.77 15.80 11.88
C TYR A 430 -16.68 15.18 12.95
N LEU A 431 -16.14 14.66 14.04
CA LEU A 431 -16.92 13.96 15.07
C LEU A 431 -16.62 14.51 16.48
N ASP A 432 -16.72 15.83 16.63
CA ASP A 432 -16.40 16.60 17.85
C ASP A 432 -17.31 16.31 19.07
N GLY A 433 -18.40 15.58 18.87
CA GLY A 433 -19.38 15.24 19.91
C GLY A 433 -20.31 16.37 20.32
N LYS A 434 -20.23 17.53 19.64
CA LYS A 434 -21.00 18.74 19.93
C LYS A 434 -21.95 19.10 18.79
N ASN A 435 -21.48 19.06 17.55
CA ASN A 435 -22.22 19.49 16.37
C ASN A 435 -22.55 18.31 15.45
N GLN A 436 -23.76 18.27 14.88
CA GLN A 436 -24.09 17.25 13.89
C GLN A 436 -23.10 17.29 12.71
N PRO A 437 -22.60 16.13 12.26
CA PRO A 437 -21.64 16.09 11.17
C PRO A 437 -22.34 16.30 9.82
N VAL A 438 -22.39 17.56 9.38
CA VAL A 438 -23.03 18.01 8.14
C VAL A 438 -22.07 17.97 6.94
N GLY A 439 -22.51 18.46 5.78
CA GLY A 439 -21.66 18.64 4.60
C GLY A 439 -21.13 17.33 4.03
N SER A 440 -19.81 17.25 3.81
CA SER A 440 -19.14 16.07 3.24
C SER A 440 -19.36 14.81 4.07
N PHE A 441 -19.41 14.90 5.41
CA PHE A 441 -19.70 13.74 6.24
C PHE A 441 -21.09 13.15 5.96
N ARG A 442 -22.11 14.01 5.92
CA ARG A 442 -23.48 13.60 5.55
C ARG A 442 -23.52 12.95 4.17
N SER A 443 -22.79 13.51 3.20
CA SER A 443 -22.65 12.94 1.84
C SER A 443 -22.11 11.51 1.86
N LEU A 444 -21.08 11.24 2.68
CA LEU A 444 -20.54 9.89 2.86
C LEU A 444 -21.56 8.92 3.47
N ILE A 445 -22.31 9.34 4.50
CA ILE A 445 -23.38 8.52 5.08
C ILE A 445 -24.50 8.27 4.07
N ASN A 446 -24.86 9.25 3.24
CA ASN A 446 -25.85 9.07 2.18
C ASN A 446 -25.38 8.05 1.14
N SER A 447 -24.11 8.10 0.73
CA SER A 447 -23.52 7.14 -0.20
C SER A 447 -23.58 5.70 0.38
N LEU A 448 -23.35 5.55 1.67
CA LEU A 448 -23.49 4.26 2.37
C LEU A 448 -24.95 3.81 2.46
N TYR A 449 -25.89 4.73 2.69
CA TYR A 449 -27.33 4.45 2.69
C TYR A 449 -27.79 3.92 1.33
N GLU A 450 -27.39 4.56 0.23
CA GLU A 450 -27.72 4.12 -1.12
C GLU A 450 -27.16 2.72 -1.42
N ALA A 451 -25.90 2.46 -1.03
CA ALA A 451 -25.29 1.14 -1.19
C ALA A 451 -26.01 0.07 -0.34
N ALA A 452 -26.39 0.38 0.90
CA ALA A 452 -27.14 -0.52 1.76
C ALA A 452 -28.57 -0.77 1.27
N THR A 453 -29.19 0.21 0.61
CA THR A 453 -30.51 0.07 -0.01
C THR A 453 -30.48 -0.93 -1.17
N GLY A 454 -29.36 -1.00 -1.90
CA GLY A 454 -29.11 -2.00 -2.95
C GLY A 454 -28.64 -3.37 -2.46
N ASP A 455 -28.45 -3.57 -1.14
CA ASP A 455 -27.95 -4.83 -0.59
C ASP A 455 -29.10 -5.85 -0.42
N THR A 456 -28.91 -7.05 -0.95
CA THR A 456 -29.92 -8.13 -0.92
C THR A 456 -29.57 -9.23 0.08
N ARG A 457 -28.44 -9.14 0.77
CA ARG A 457 -28.08 -10.10 1.81
C ARG A 457 -29.08 -9.98 2.94
N THR A 458 -29.76 -11.08 3.29
CA THR A 458 -30.76 -11.09 4.37
C THR A 458 -30.16 -10.63 5.71
N SER A 459 -28.88 -10.97 5.96
CA SER A 459 -28.11 -10.50 7.11
C SER A 459 -27.92 -8.98 7.19
N HIS A 460 -28.11 -8.26 6.08
CA HIS A 460 -27.86 -6.82 5.94
C HIS A 460 -29.15 -6.00 5.84
N ALA A 461 -30.33 -6.63 5.95
CA ALA A 461 -31.63 -5.98 5.75
C ALA A 461 -31.87 -4.75 6.65
N LEU A 462 -31.27 -4.73 7.85
CA LEU A 462 -31.40 -3.64 8.82
C LEU A 462 -30.41 -2.49 8.59
N VAL A 463 -29.37 -2.69 7.78
CA VAL A 463 -28.27 -1.71 7.63
C VAL A 463 -28.77 -0.40 7.02
N LYS A 464 -29.61 -0.46 5.98
CA LYS A 464 -30.21 0.74 5.37
C LYS A 464 -31.02 1.58 6.35
N HIS A 465 -31.75 0.93 7.27
CA HIS A 465 -32.53 1.62 8.29
C HIS A 465 -31.63 2.32 9.30
N ASN A 466 -30.47 1.75 9.61
CA ASN A 466 -29.48 2.40 10.45
C ASN A 466 -28.92 3.67 9.78
N TYR A 467 -28.52 3.60 8.51
CA TYR A 467 -28.01 4.80 7.83
C TYR A 467 -29.10 5.87 7.64
N GLN A 468 -30.33 5.49 7.29
CA GLN A 468 -31.45 6.43 7.21
C GLN A 468 -31.65 7.17 8.54
N ARG A 469 -31.66 6.44 9.66
CA ARG A 469 -31.78 7.04 10.99
C ARG A 469 -30.66 8.03 11.31
N LEU A 470 -29.42 7.75 10.86
CA LEU A 470 -28.29 8.67 11.04
C LEU A 470 -28.44 9.93 10.18
N LEU A 471 -28.93 9.80 8.95
CA LEU A 471 -29.26 10.94 8.09
C LEU A 471 -30.35 11.80 8.70
N ASP A 472 -31.45 11.19 9.14
CA ASP A 472 -32.56 11.91 9.80
C ASP A 472 -32.06 12.67 11.04
N LYS A 473 -31.13 12.09 11.79
CA LYS A 473 -30.53 12.71 12.97
C LYS A 473 -29.63 13.90 12.61
N ILE A 474 -28.79 13.77 11.57
CA ILE A 474 -28.01 14.90 11.03
C ILE A 474 -28.95 16.02 10.59
N ASP A 475 -29.95 15.69 9.77
CA ASP A 475 -30.86 16.64 9.15
C ASP A 475 -31.81 17.31 10.18
N SER A 476 -32.09 16.65 11.30
CA SER A 476 -32.84 17.23 12.41
C SER A 476 -32.08 18.31 13.20
N GLY A 477 -30.76 18.38 13.08
CA GLY A 477 -29.93 19.29 13.88
C GLY A 477 -29.89 18.97 15.38
N SER A 478 -30.15 17.71 15.77
CA SER A 478 -30.20 17.32 17.18
C SER A 478 -28.90 17.62 17.92
N ASP A 479 -29.02 18.22 19.10
CA ASP A 479 -27.93 18.58 20.02
C ASP A 479 -27.24 17.37 20.67
N ARG A 480 -27.82 16.16 20.57
CA ARG A 480 -27.26 14.94 21.17
C ARG A 480 -26.89 13.92 20.10
N TYR A 481 -25.60 13.71 19.93
CA TYR A 481 -25.10 12.62 19.10
C TYR A 481 -23.89 11.92 19.72
N SER A 482 -23.67 10.67 19.30
CA SER A 482 -22.54 9.87 19.75
C SER A 482 -21.53 9.77 18.62
N PRO A 483 -20.32 10.36 18.74
CA PRO A 483 -19.25 10.21 17.74
C PRO A 483 -18.98 8.76 17.36
N MET A 484 -19.00 7.87 18.35
CA MET A 484 -18.76 6.44 18.17
C MET A 484 -19.80 5.76 17.25
N GLU A 485 -21.05 6.24 17.27
CA GLU A 485 -22.13 5.71 16.44
C GLU A 485 -21.87 5.98 14.96
N TYR A 486 -21.54 7.22 14.62
CA TYR A 486 -21.23 7.63 13.24
C TYR A 486 -19.90 7.05 12.77
N TRP A 487 -18.89 7.00 13.65
CA TRP A 487 -17.62 6.35 13.36
C TRP A 487 -17.83 4.88 12.95
N ARG A 488 -18.59 4.10 13.74
CA ARG A 488 -18.90 2.69 13.40
C ARG A 488 -19.66 2.55 12.09
N ALA A 489 -20.56 3.48 11.80
CA ALA A 489 -21.32 3.47 10.54
C ALA A 489 -20.40 3.69 9.33
N LEU A 490 -19.46 4.64 9.43
CA LEU A 490 -18.48 4.90 8.38
C LEU A 490 -17.47 3.74 8.22
N HIS A 491 -17.11 3.08 9.33
CA HIS A 491 -16.12 1.99 9.37
C HIS A 491 -16.73 0.61 9.12
N ASN A 492 -17.78 0.54 8.31
CA ASN A 492 -18.44 -0.72 7.99
C ASN A 492 -17.68 -1.48 6.88
N PRO A 493 -17.01 -2.61 7.18
CA PRO A 493 -16.17 -3.32 6.20
C PRO A 493 -16.94 -3.80 4.97
N ASP A 494 -18.23 -4.12 5.12
CA ASP A 494 -19.10 -4.59 4.04
C ASP A 494 -19.35 -3.53 2.95
N TYR A 495 -19.19 -2.25 3.30
CA TYR A 495 -19.42 -1.11 2.40
C TYR A 495 -18.17 -0.24 2.21
N ARG A 496 -17.00 -0.69 2.69
CA ARG A 496 -15.74 0.08 2.62
C ARG A 496 -15.41 0.59 1.21
N GLY A 497 -15.76 -0.19 0.18
CA GLY A 497 -15.52 0.17 -1.21
C GLY A 497 -16.27 1.42 -1.67
N VAL A 498 -17.36 1.81 -1.00
CA VAL A 498 -18.08 3.07 -1.26
C VAL A 498 -17.24 4.26 -0.82
N ILE A 499 -16.63 4.17 0.36
CA ILE A 499 -15.79 5.22 0.94
C ILE A 499 -14.44 5.29 0.22
N GLN A 500 -13.79 4.15 0.00
CA GLN A 500 -12.47 4.05 -0.64
C GLN A 500 -12.44 4.50 -2.11
N LYS A 501 -13.61 4.63 -2.75
CA LYS A 501 -13.75 5.17 -4.12
C LYS A 501 -14.12 6.65 -4.16
N THR A 502 -14.10 7.32 -3.01
CA THR A 502 -14.34 8.77 -2.92
C THR A 502 -13.00 9.48 -2.95
N ILE A 503 -12.79 10.35 -3.95
CA ILE A 503 -11.61 11.21 -4.05
C ILE A 503 -12.05 12.60 -3.60
N VAL A 504 -11.56 13.04 -2.45
CA VAL A 504 -12.07 14.27 -1.83
C VAL A 504 -11.06 15.40 -1.98
N LYS A 505 -11.50 16.50 -2.55
CA LYS A 505 -10.81 17.78 -2.44
C LYS A 505 -11.10 18.33 -1.04
N HIS A 506 -10.15 18.15 -0.14
CA HIS A 506 -10.25 18.54 1.27
C HIS A 506 -9.22 19.65 1.59
N PRO A 507 -9.58 20.64 2.42
CA PRO A 507 -8.60 21.51 3.08
C PRO A 507 -7.47 20.70 3.67
N SER A 508 -6.22 21.01 3.42
CA SER A 508 -5.13 20.27 4.05
C SER A 508 -4.03 21.23 4.45
N ASP A 509 -3.02 20.73 5.16
CA ASP A 509 -1.79 21.47 5.49
C ASP A 509 -1.15 22.15 4.27
N TRP A 510 -1.46 21.68 3.07
CA TRP A 510 -1.02 22.24 1.80
C TRP A 510 -1.71 23.57 1.42
N TYR A 511 -2.92 23.82 1.94
CA TYR A 511 -3.74 24.99 1.63
C TYR A 511 -3.90 25.94 2.81
N PHE A 512 -3.76 25.44 4.04
CA PHE A 512 -3.99 26.19 5.28
C PHE A 512 -2.77 26.14 6.18
N LYS A 513 -2.42 27.28 6.78
CA LYS A 513 -1.30 27.43 7.72
C LYS A 513 -1.78 27.30 9.16
N LYS A 514 -0.87 26.99 10.09
CA LYS A 514 -1.12 26.89 11.55
C LYS A 514 -2.00 28.02 12.12
N GLY A 515 -1.89 29.25 11.61
CA GLY A 515 -2.69 30.38 12.10
C GLY A 515 -4.15 30.43 11.62
N ASP A 516 -4.54 29.59 10.67
CA ASP A 516 -5.85 29.64 10.04
C ASP A 516 -6.93 29.05 10.95
N ALA A 517 -8.15 29.59 10.89
CA ALA A 517 -9.24 29.25 11.81
C ALA A 517 -9.59 27.75 11.87
N ILE A 518 -9.38 27.02 10.76
CA ILE A 518 -9.63 25.57 10.66
C ILE A 518 -8.68 24.73 11.54
N TRP A 519 -7.50 25.27 11.90
CA TRP A 519 -6.52 24.64 12.77
C TRP A 519 -6.77 24.91 14.26
N GLN A 520 -7.43 26.01 14.61
CA GLN A 520 -7.60 26.44 16.01
C GLN A 520 -8.39 25.46 16.91
N THR A 521 -9.08 24.49 16.31
CA THR A 521 -9.79 23.42 17.03
C THR A 521 -8.95 22.15 17.25
N VAL A 522 -7.76 22.08 16.64
CA VAL A 522 -6.84 20.95 16.73
C VAL A 522 -5.87 21.18 17.91
N PRO A 523 -5.68 20.20 18.81
CA PRO A 523 -4.67 20.33 19.87
C PRO A 523 -3.27 20.53 19.28
N GLU A 524 -2.45 21.44 19.83
CA GLU A 524 -1.10 21.76 19.31
C GLU A 524 -0.22 20.50 19.08
N CYS A 525 -0.35 19.49 19.94
CA CYS A 525 0.35 18.21 19.83
C CYS A 525 -0.06 17.35 18.61
N VAL A 526 -1.26 17.56 18.05
CA VAL A 526 -1.72 16.91 16.82
C VAL A 526 -1.26 17.71 15.59
N GLU A 527 -1.18 19.03 15.68
CA GLU A 527 -0.71 19.91 14.61
C GLU A 527 0.76 19.66 14.23
N GLU A 528 1.64 19.46 15.22
CA GLU A 528 3.08 19.18 14.96
C GLU A 528 3.32 17.84 14.24
N ARG A 529 2.29 16.97 14.14
CA ARG A 529 2.38 15.68 13.45
C ARG A 529 2.08 15.77 11.96
N SER A 530 1.36 16.80 11.53
CA SER A 530 0.89 17.00 10.15
C SER A 530 1.85 17.83 9.30
N ALA A 531 2.76 18.58 9.93
CA ALA A 531 3.68 19.53 9.30
C ALA A 531 5.08 18.97 8.95
#